data_AF-A0A8T5GJZ8-F1
#
_entry.id   AF-A0A8T5GJZ8-F1
#
_cell.length_a   1.000
_cell.length_b   1.000
_cell.length_c   1.000
_cell.angle_alpha   90.00
_cell.angle_beta   90.00
_cell.angle_gamma   90.00
#
_symmetry.space_group_name_H-M   'P 1'
#
loop_
_entity.id
_entity.type
_entity.pdbx_description
1 polymer ?
#
loop_
_entity_poly.entity_id
_entity_poly.type
_entity_poly.pdbx_seq_one_letter_code
_entity_poly.pdbx_strand_id
1 'polypeptide(L)'
;MADKLWQGADLIFDLDGDHLPGVTDKDFPGMLEVIHEQAWSLWNDFLEPEFGFKEEHLQVTFSGHRGFHLHYRDPALFHLDSEARRELVSHIRGEGVDVKGGLARYHDDGAQGWTKRIRNGMDDMIHTLTGISNKTGSSSEDLKRLETGLQSLLDREGQTSQRTADSIRKLADVVNHHDRVQRLKAGRFELLGKYQSLFLNLLKSDTSVVLGSAGETDEVVTIDVRRQIRWPTSLHGKSGMRVSEFPLSRLDPDGSNPYNPLHEALALGMDESIEVEYTVDDAIAQFGDRRLESKMGDRISIHETGATFLVLKGWAKLV
;
A
#
# COMPACT_ATOMS: atom_id res chain seq x y z
N MET A 1 -12.63 27.25 -19.28
CA MET A 1 -12.90 26.24 -18.21
C MET A 1 -14.14 26.60 -17.41
N ALA A 2 -14.38 27.88 -17.08
CA ALA A 2 -15.67 28.33 -16.54
C ALA A 2 -16.87 27.89 -17.42
N ASP A 3 -16.65 27.81 -18.73
CA ASP A 3 -17.66 27.41 -19.73
C ASP A 3 -18.13 25.96 -19.61
N LYS A 4 -17.36 25.09 -18.93
CA LYS A 4 -17.73 23.68 -18.72
C LYS A 4 -18.75 23.47 -17.60
N LEU A 5 -19.04 24.51 -16.80
CA LEU A 5 -20.02 24.48 -15.70
C LEU A 5 -19.86 23.23 -14.80
N TRP A 6 -18.69 23.05 -14.21
CA TRP A 6 -18.37 21.87 -13.39
C TRP A 6 -19.45 21.60 -12.32
N GLN A 7 -20.00 20.37 -12.32
CA GLN A 7 -21.14 19.97 -11.48
C GLN A 7 -20.74 19.08 -10.29
N GLY A 8 -19.47 18.68 -10.22
CA GLY A 8 -18.99 17.71 -9.25
C GLY A 8 -18.02 16.71 -9.86
N ALA A 9 -17.47 15.85 -9.03
CA ALA A 9 -16.59 14.76 -9.45
C ALA A 9 -16.70 13.56 -8.51
N ASP A 10 -16.51 12.36 -9.07
CA ASP A 10 -16.35 11.13 -8.30
C ASP A 10 -15.20 11.27 -7.28
N LEU A 11 -15.29 10.54 -6.17
CA LEU A 11 -14.18 10.38 -5.24
C LEU A 11 -13.40 9.13 -5.66
N ILE A 12 -12.10 9.27 -5.88
CA ILE A 12 -11.29 8.21 -6.49
C ILE A 12 -10.04 8.02 -5.66
N PHE A 13 -9.77 6.77 -5.33
CA PHE A 13 -8.52 6.36 -4.70
C PHE A 13 -7.75 5.51 -5.69
N ASP A 14 -6.54 5.94 -6.05
CA ASP A 14 -5.65 5.26 -6.98
C ASP A 14 -4.45 4.72 -6.19
N LEU A 15 -4.35 3.40 -6.07
CA LEU A 15 -3.25 2.74 -5.40
C LEU A 15 -2.25 2.25 -6.45
N ASP A 16 -1.05 2.83 -6.50
CA ASP A 16 0.05 2.44 -7.42
C ASP A 16 1.22 1.81 -6.66
N GLY A 17 1.72 0.68 -7.18
CA GLY A 17 2.79 -0.12 -6.58
C GLY A 17 4.20 0.49 -6.62
N ASP A 18 4.42 1.56 -7.39
CA ASP A 18 5.75 2.16 -7.63
C ASP A 18 6.45 2.74 -6.39
N HIS A 19 5.67 3.13 -5.39
CA HIS A 19 6.15 3.89 -4.24
C HIS A 19 6.14 3.09 -2.95
N LEU A 20 5.83 1.79 -3.05
CA LEU A 20 5.76 0.89 -1.91
C LEU A 20 7.18 0.52 -1.43
N PRO A 21 7.52 0.78 -0.16
CA PRO A 21 8.81 0.37 0.40
C PRO A 21 9.00 -1.14 0.35
N GLY A 22 10.12 -1.58 -0.20
CA GLY A 22 10.44 -3.01 -0.34
C GLY A 22 9.85 -3.65 -1.59
N VAL A 23 9.04 -2.94 -2.36
CA VAL A 23 8.52 -3.39 -3.64
C VAL A 23 9.37 -2.81 -4.76
N THR A 24 9.67 -3.65 -5.74
CA THR A 24 10.43 -3.27 -6.94
C THR A 24 9.54 -3.43 -8.15
N ASP A 25 9.52 -2.45 -9.05
CA ASP A 25 8.79 -2.58 -10.32
C ASP A 25 9.31 -3.75 -11.17
N LYS A 26 10.53 -4.24 -10.87
CA LYS A 26 11.08 -5.45 -11.49
C LYS A 26 10.39 -6.74 -11.04
N ASP A 27 9.79 -6.81 -9.86
CA ASP A 27 9.03 -7.99 -9.41
C ASP A 27 7.54 -7.72 -9.53
N PHE A 28 7.05 -7.81 -10.77
CA PHE A 28 5.66 -7.50 -11.09
C PHE A 28 4.62 -8.31 -10.28
N PRO A 29 4.73 -9.65 -10.16
CA PRO A 29 3.77 -10.41 -9.37
C PRO A 29 3.83 -10.05 -7.87
N GLY A 30 5.03 -9.92 -7.28
CA GLY A 30 5.17 -9.54 -5.88
C GLY A 30 4.60 -8.15 -5.58
N MET A 31 4.83 -7.19 -6.48
CA MET A 31 4.22 -5.86 -6.39
C MET A 31 2.69 -5.91 -6.42
N LEU A 32 2.10 -6.75 -7.29
CA LEU A 32 0.64 -6.89 -7.37
C LEU A 32 0.03 -7.50 -6.11
N GLU A 33 0.71 -8.46 -5.48
CA GLU A 33 0.27 -9.04 -4.20
C GLU A 33 0.17 -7.95 -3.12
N VAL A 34 1.23 -7.13 -2.98
CA VAL A 34 1.26 -6.07 -1.95
C VAL A 34 0.20 -4.99 -2.22
N ILE A 35 0.04 -4.54 -3.47
CA ILE A 35 -0.95 -3.49 -3.77
C ILE A 35 -2.40 -3.99 -3.66
N HIS A 36 -2.64 -5.29 -3.82
CA HIS A 36 -3.96 -5.90 -3.64
C HIS A 36 -4.38 -5.90 -2.16
N GLU A 37 -3.48 -6.34 -1.28
CA GLU A 37 -3.66 -6.26 0.19
C GLU A 37 -3.97 -4.85 0.66
N GLN A 38 -3.29 -3.86 0.08
CA GLN A 38 -3.47 -2.47 0.42
C GLN A 38 -4.80 -1.90 -0.07
N ALA A 39 -5.24 -2.28 -1.28
CA ALA A 39 -6.53 -1.88 -1.82
C ALA A 39 -7.67 -2.44 -0.96
N TRP A 40 -7.55 -3.69 -0.51
CA TRP A 40 -8.47 -4.30 0.43
C TRP A 40 -8.46 -3.58 1.79
N SER A 41 -7.28 -3.35 2.35
CA SER A 41 -7.11 -2.62 3.61
C SER A 41 -7.73 -1.22 3.55
N LEU A 42 -7.56 -0.48 2.45
CA LEU A 42 -8.17 0.85 2.29
C LEU A 42 -9.69 0.78 2.44
N TRP A 43 -10.32 -0.19 1.79
CA TRP A 43 -11.76 -0.38 1.90
C TRP A 43 -12.19 -0.81 3.30
N ASN A 44 -11.65 -1.94 3.77
CA ASN A 44 -12.10 -2.62 4.99
C ASN A 44 -11.73 -1.89 6.27
N ASP A 45 -10.68 -1.07 6.28
CA ASP A 45 -10.21 -0.40 7.49
C ASP A 45 -10.61 1.07 7.57
N PHE A 46 -10.94 1.73 6.45
CA PHE A 46 -11.21 3.17 6.42
C PHE A 46 -12.51 3.52 5.71
N LEU A 47 -12.62 3.18 4.42
CA LEU A 47 -13.73 3.65 3.59
C LEU A 47 -15.08 3.20 4.16
N GLU A 48 -15.24 1.91 4.42
CA GLU A 48 -16.48 1.38 4.97
C GLU A 48 -16.65 1.69 6.47
N PRO A 49 -15.77 1.26 7.39
CA PRO A 49 -16.05 1.37 8.82
C PRO A 49 -15.93 2.79 9.40
N GLU A 50 -15.05 3.64 8.85
CA GLU A 50 -14.79 4.97 9.41
C GLU A 50 -15.57 6.06 8.68
N PHE A 51 -15.62 6.01 7.34
CA PHE A 51 -16.36 7.00 6.55
C PHE A 51 -17.81 6.59 6.25
N GLY A 52 -18.19 5.34 6.53
CA GLY A 52 -19.54 4.84 6.29
C GLY A 52 -19.86 4.68 4.81
N PHE A 53 -18.83 4.47 3.98
CA PHE A 53 -19.03 4.25 2.55
C PHE A 53 -19.73 2.92 2.31
N LYS A 54 -20.57 2.90 1.28
CA LYS A 54 -21.39 1.75 0.95
C LYS A 54 -20.94 1.12 -0.36
N GLU A 55 -20.88 -0.20 -0.38
CA GLU A 55 -20.50 -0.96 -1.57
C GLU A 55 -21.35 -0.60 -2.81
N GLU A 56 -22.62 -0.23 -2.63
CA GLU A 56 -23.52 0.17 -3.73
C GLU A 56 -23.05 1.38 -4.56
N HIS A 57 -22.15 2.19 -4.00
CA HIS A 57 -21.54 3.33 -4.67
C HIS A 57 -20.10 3.06 -5.13
N LEU A 58 -19.54 1.90 -4.81
CA LEU A 58 -18.16 1.54 -5.13
C LEU A 58 -18.07 0.81 -6.48
N GLN A 59 -17.15 1.28 -7.32
CA GLN A 59 -16.66 0.54 -8.48
C GLN A 59 -15.16 0.25 -8.30
N VAL A 60 -14.79 -1.03 -8.29
CA VAL A 60 -13.40 -1.48 -8.15
C VAL A 60 -12.84 -1.86 -9.51
N THR A 61 -11.64 -1.36 -9.83
CA THR A 61 -10.97 -1.68 -11.09
C THR A 61 -9.50 -1.98 -10.88
N PHE A 62 -8.96 -2.94 -11.62
CA PHE A 62 -7.53 -3.07 -11.83
C PHE A 62 -7.09 -2.06 -12.90
N SER A 63 -6.03 -1.29 -12.63
CA SER A 63 -5.57 -0.19 -13.49
C SER A 63 -5.03 -0.65 -14.85
N GLY A 64 -4.87 -1.97 -15.03
CA GLY A 64 -4.18 -2.57 -16.16
C GLY A 64 -2.65 -2.55 -15.99
N HIS A 65 -2.13 -2.10 -14.85
CA HIS A 65 -0.68 -2.04 -14.65
C HIS A 65 -0.27 -2.47 -13.24
N ARG A 66 -0.06 -1.52 -12.34
CA ARG A 66 0.61 -1.75 -11.06
C ARG A 66 -0.30 -1.50 -9.86
N GLY A 67 -1.61 -1.53 -10.08
CA GLY A 67 -2.49 -0.92 -9.10
C GLY A 67 -3.97 -1.16 -9.29
N PHE A 68 -4.72 -0.66 -8.32
CA PHE A 68 -6.18 -0.73 -8.28
C PHE A 68 -6.74 0.67 -8.09
N HIS A 69 -7.91 0.92 -8.68
CA HIS A 69 -8.68 2.13 -8.44
C HIS A 69 -10.00 1.79 -7.76
N LEU A 70 -10.31 2.53 -6.71
CA LEU A 70 -11.61 2.51 -6.05
C LEU A 70 -12.34 3.80 -6.42
N HIS A 71 -13.35 3.67 -7.29
CA HIS A 71 -14.21 4.77 -7.71
C HIS A 71 -15.46 4.80 -6.85
N TYR A 72 -15.59 5.81 -5.99
CA TYR A 72 -16.75 6.00 -5.13
C TYR A 72 -17.67 7.08 -5.71
N ARG A 73 -18.87 6.67 -6.11
CA ARG A 73 -19.83 7.45 -6.92
C ARG A 73 -21.12 7.77 -6.17
N ASP A 74 -21.00 8.21 -4.92
CA ASP A 74 -22.15 8.76 -4.18
C ASP A 74 -22.40 10.22 -4.59
N PRO A 75 -23.56 10.55 -5.19
CA PRO A 75 -23.90 11.92 -5.57
C PRO A 75 -23.84 12.92 -4.40
N ALA A 76 -24.05 12.45 -3.16
CA ALA A 76 -23.94 13.31 -1.98
C ALA A 76 -22.53 13.86 -1.77
N LEU A 77 -21.50 13.20 -2.30
CA LEU A 77 -20.09 13.57 -2.13
C LEU A 77 -19.48 14.29 -3.35
N PHE A 78 -20.23 14.46 -4.43
CA PHE A 78 -19.72 15.10 -5.66
C PHE A 78 -19.24 16.55 -5.45
N HIS A 79 -19.75 17.23 -4.43
CA HIS A 79 -19.40 18.60 -4.09
C HIS A 79 -18.08 18.74 -3.31
N LEU A 80 -17.47 17.64 -2.85
CA LEU A 80 -16.22 17.68 -2.10
C LEU A 80 -15.13 18.34 -2.96
N ASP A 81 -14.57 19.43 -2.45
CA ASP A 81 -13.49 20.16 -3.09
C ASP A 81 -12.13 19.50 -2.79
N SER A 82 -11.07 20.06 -3.38
CA SER A 82 -9.71 19.56 -3.23
C SER A 82 -9.22 19.58 -1.77
N GLU A 83 -9.62 20.56 -0.96
CA GLU A 83 -9.18 20.64 0.44
C GLU A 83 -9.90 19.62 1.32
N ALA A 84 -11.22 19.42 1.12
CA ALA A 84 -11.95 18.36 1.82
C ALA A 84 -11.40 16.96 1.45
N ARG A 85 -11.05 16.75 0.17
CA ARG A 85 -10.39 15.51 -0.29
C ARG A 85 -9.00 15.34 0.30
N ARG A 86 -8.25 16.43 0.48
CA ARG A 86 -6.95 16.43 1.17
C ARG A 86 -7.10 15.94 2.61
N GLU A 87 -8.07 16.46 3.35
CA GLU A 87 -8.32 16.03 4.73
C GLU A 87 -8.68 14.54 4.84
N LEU A 88 -9.46 13.99 3.89
CA LEU A 88 -9.73 12.55 3.82
C LEU A 88 -8.44 11.75 3.63
N VAL A 89 -7.60 12.15 2.68
CA VAL A 89 -6.31 11.51 2.39
C VAL A 89 -5.36 11.61 3.58
N SER A 90 -5.26 12.78 4.23
CA SER A 90 -4.46 13.01 5.43
C SER A 90 -4.92 12.13 6.60
N HIS A 91 -6.24 11.97 6.79
CA HIS A 91 -6.78 11.05 7.80
C HIS A 91 -6.43 9.59 7.52
N ILE A 92 -6.58 9.13 6.27
CA ILE A 92 -6.22 7.76 5.87
C ILE A 92 -4.72 7.50 6.10
N ARG A 93 -3.88 8.49 5.79
CA ARG A 93 -2.42 8.42 5.95
C ARG A 93 -1.94 8.60 7.39
N GLY A 94 -2.81 9.00 8.32
CA GLY A 94 -2.45 9.28 9.70
C GLY A 94 -1.64 10.58 9.87
N GLU A 95 -1.73 11.49 8.91
CA GLU A 95 -1.12 12.81 9.00
C GLU A 95 -1.82 13.61 10.09
N GLY A 96 -1.05 14.26 10.96
CA GLY A 96 -1.61 15.03 12.09
C GLY A 96 -2.20 14.19 13.23
N VAL A 97 -2.13 12.85 13.18
CA VAL A 97 -2.64 11.99 14.27
C VAL A 97 -1.83 12.19 15.55
N ASP A 98 -2.51 12.57 16.63
CA ASP A 98 -1.93 12.65 17.97
C ASP A 98 -1.82 11.26 18.61
N VAL A 99 -0.68 10.62 18.39
CA VAL A 99 -0.38 9.29 18.96
C VAL A 99 -0.38 9.33 20.49
N LYS A 100 0.06 10.44 21.12
CA LYS A 100 0.07 10.54 22.59
C LYS A 100 -1.35 10.59 23.14
N GLY A 101 -2.23 11.37 22.53
CA GLY A 101 -3.64 11.45 22.89
C GLY A 101 -4.41 10.15 22.60
N GLY A 102 -4.05 9.43 21.54
CA GLY A 102 -4.56 8.08 21.26
C GLY A 102 -4.15 7.08 22.36
N LEU A 103 -2.88 7.10 22.75
CA LEU A 103 -2.35 6.25 23.82
C LEU A 103 -2.87 6.60 25.21
N ALA A 104 -3.24 7.85 25.48
CA ALA A 104 -3.94 8.21 26.72
C ALA A 104 -5.29 7.47 26.86
N ARG A 105 -5.88 7.07 25.72
CA ARG A 105 -7.11 6.27 25.63
C ARG A 105 -6.83 4.79 25.34
N TYR A 106 -5.63 4.31 25.69
CA TYR A 106 -5.25 2.92 25.44
C TYR A 106 -6.20 1.90 26.06
N HIS A 107 -6.77 2.15 27.25
CA HIS A 107 -7.70 1.22 27.92
C HIS A 107 -9.17 1.36 27.51
N ASP A 108 -9.49 2.23 26.55
CA ASP A 108 -10.86 2.42 26.09
C ASP A 108 -11.24 1.36 25.05
N ASP A 109 -11.66 0.18 25.50
CA ASP A 109 -12.02 -0.94 24.61
C ASP A 109 -13.14 -0.60 23.59
N GLY A 110 -13.89 0.49 23.80
CA GLY A 110 -14.90 0.99 22.86
C GLY A 110 -14.37 1.96 21.80
N ALA A 111 -13.13 2.43 21.91
CA ALA A 111 -12.55 3.40 20.98
C ALA A 111 -12.50 2.86 19.54
N GLN A 112 -12.73 3.75 18.57
CA GLN A 112 -12.72 3.45 17.14
C GLN A 112 -11.65 4.27 16.41
N GLY A 113 -11.47 3.98 15.12
CA GLY A 113 -10.53 4.67 14.23
C GLY A 113 -9.08 4.63 14.73
N TRP A 114 -8.37 5.76 14.60
CA TRP A 114 -6.95 5.87 14.97
C TRP A 114 -6.62 5.44 16.40
N THR A 115 -7.51 5.64 17.37
CA THR A 115 -7.22 5.21 18.76
C THR A 115 -7.14 3.67 18.86
N LYS A 116 -8.06 2.96 18.21
CA LYS A 116 -8.04 1.49 18.10
C LYS A 116 -6.83 1.02 17.29
N ARG A 117 -6.54 1.69 16.18
CA ARG A 117 -5.39 1.36 15.31
C ARG A 117 -4.06 1.51 16.05
N ILE A 118 -3.89 2.59 16.80
CA ILE A 118 -2.72 2.83 17.65
C ILE A 118 -2.59 1.75 18.74
N ARG A 119 -3.70 1.35 19.37
CA ARG A 119 -3.71 0.27 20.37
C ARG A 119 -3.23 -1.05 19.75
N ASN A 120 -3.83 -1.47 18.65
CA ASN A 120 -3.48 -2.72 17.97
C ASN A 120 -2.01 -2.71 17.54
N GLY A 121 -1.58 -1.63 16.85
CA GLY A 121 -0.19 -1.49 16.44
C GLY A 121 0.80 -1.41 17.60
N MET A 122 0.35 -1.05 18.81
CA MET A 122 1.22 -1.07 20.00
C MET A 122 1.55 -2.50 20.40
N ASP A 123 0.56 -3.39 20.39
CA ASP A 123 0.77 -4.80 20.70
C ASP A 123 1.67 -5.47 19.65
N ASP A 124 1.45 -5.17 18.37
CA ASP A 124 2.28 -5.65 17.26
C ASP A 124 3.72 -5.12 17.36
N MET A 125 3.88 -3.81 17.59
CA MET A 125 5.19 -3.17 17.76
C MET A 125 5.97 -3.77 18.93
N ILE A 126 5.31 -4.04 20.07
CA ILE A 126 5.95 -4.70 21.20
C ILE A 126 6.42 -6.10 20.79
N HIS A 127 5.57 -6.88 20.10
CA HIS A 127 5.93 -8.21 19.62
C HIS A 127 7.12 -8.16 18.66
N THR A 128 7.12 -7.25 17.69
CA THR A 128 8.23 -7.04 16.74
C THR A 128 9.53 -6.66 17.45
N LEU A 129 9.48 -5.69 18.38
CA LEU A 129 10.67 -5.27 19.14
C LEU A 129 11.21 -6.40 20.01
N THR A 130 10.35 -7.18 20.68
CA THR A 130 10.76 -8.37 21.42
C THR A 130 11.39 -9.41 20.49
N GLY A 131 10.84 -9.62 19.29
CA GLY A 131 11.42 -10.46 18.25
C GLY A 131 12.84 -10.02 17.88
N ILE A 132 13.03 -8.73 17.58
CA ILE A 132 14.32 -8.12 17.23
C ILE A 132 15.37 -8.32 18.34
N SER A 133 15.00 -8.09 19.60
CA SER A 133 15.92 -8.28 20.75
C SER A 133 16.30 -9.76 20.91
N ASN A 134 15.35 -10.68 20.72
CA ASN A 134 15.56 -12.11 20.85
C ASN A 134 16.21 -12.75 19.61
N LYS A 135 16.45 -11.99 18.54
CA LYS A 135 17.06 -12.46 17.28
C LYS A 135 16.29 -13.64 16.66
N THR A 136 14.97 -13.54 16.62
CA THR A 136 14.10 -14.48 15.87
C THR A 136 14.41 -14.46 14.37
N GLY A 137 13.93 -15.46 13.63
CA GLY A 137 14.22 -15.61 12.19
C GLY A 137 13.90 -14.38 11.33
N SER A 138 12.84 -13.63 11.65
CA SER A 138 12.42 -12.41 10.94
C SER A 138 13.10 -11.13 11.41
N SER A 139 13.96 -11.18 12.45
CA SER A 139 14.48 -9.97 13.13
C SER A 139 15.21 -9.00 12.20
N SER A 140 15.91 -9.51 11.19
CA SER A 140 16.64 -8.66 10.24
C SER A 140 15.69 -7.94 9.27
N GLU A 141 14.62 -8.60 8.86
CA GLU A 141 13.60 -8.05 7.96
C GLU A 141 12.75 -7.02 8.70
N ASP A 142 12.29 -7.36 9.90
CA ASP A 142 11.55 -6.47 10.79
C ASP A 142 12.33 -5.19 11.11
N LEU A 143 13.61 -5.32 11.43
CA LEU A 143 14.46 -4.15 11.69
C LEU A 143 14.60 -3.25 10.47
N LYS A 144 14.80 -3.83 9.28
CA LYS A 144 14.93 -3.09 8.02
C LYS A 144 13.61 -2.39 7.66
N ARG A 145 12.48 -3.07 7.87
CA ARG A 145 11.13 -2.53 7.67
C ARG A 145 10.86 -1.33 8.58
N LEU A 146 11.13 -1.46 9.89
CA LEU A 146 10.98 -0.37 10.85
C LEU A 146 11.91 0.82 10.55
N GLU A 147 13.16 0.56 10.16
CA GLU A 147 14.11 1.60 9.77
C GLU A 147 13.63 2.37 8.54
N THR A 148 13.13 1.65 7.53
CA THR A 148 12.63 2.26 6.29
C THR A 148 11.36 3.08 6.54
N GLY A 149 10.40 2.53 7.28
CA GLY A 149 9.17 3.23 7.65
C GLY A 149 9.43 4.51 8.47
N LEU A 150 10.37 4.43 9.43
CA LEU A 150 10.78 5.60 10.22
C LEU A 150 11.45 6.66 9.35
N GLN A 151 12.32 6.26 8.42
CA GLN A 151 12.99 7.18 7.50
C GLN A 151 11.97 7.94 6.64
N SER A 152 11.01 7.22 6.02
CA SER A 152 9.95 7.83 5.22
C SER A 152 9.09 8.82 6.02
N LEU A 153 8.76 8.51 7.29
CA LEU A 153 8.00 9.43 8.14
C LEU A 153 8.79 10.71 8.43
N LEU A 154 10.07 10.59 8.78
CA LEU A 154 10.92 11.72 9.13
C LEU A 154 11.17 12.66 7.95
N ASP A 155 11.37 12.10 6.75
CA ASP A 155 11.54 12.86 5.51
C ASP A 155 10.29 13.71 5.22
N ARG A 156 9.09 13.18 5.48
CA ARG A 156 7.81 13.91 5.35
C ARG A 156 7.67 15.02 6.38
N GLU A 157 8.07 14.78 7.62
CA GLU A 157 7.98 15.77 8.70
C GLU A 157 9.15 16.77 8.71
N GLY A 158 10.10 16.66 7.76
CA GLY A 158 11.26 17.54 7.67
C GLY A 158 12.23 17.40 8.85
N GLN A 159 12.19 16.28 9.57
CA GLN A 159 13.00 16.02 10.76
C GLN A 159 14.24 15.19 10.40
N THR A 160 15.40 15.53 10.94
CA THR A 160 16.69 14.88 10.58
C THR A 160 17.26 13.98 11.68
N SER A 161 16.56 13.82 12.81
CA SER A 161 17.13 13.24 14.03
C SER A 161 16.34 12.07 14.62
N GLN A 162 16.78 10.84 14.34
CA GLN A 162 16.97 9.73 15.28
C GLN A 162 17.38 8.50 14.44
N ARG A 163 18.68 8.45 14.16
CA ARG A 163 19.20 7.57 13.12
C ARG A 163 19.65 6.25 13.70
N THR A 164 19.51 5.24 12.85
CA THR A 164 20.11 3.90 12.88
C THR A 164 19.27 2.81 13.53
N ALA A 165 19.25 1.68 12.82
CA ALA A 165 19.01 0.34 13.32
C ALA A 165 19.51 0.10 14.76
N ASP A 166 20.64 0.70 15.18
CA ASP A 166 21.17 0.58 16.55
C ASP A 166 20.27 1.21 17.61
N SER A 167 19.61 2.33 17.30
CA SER A 167 18.66 2.96 18.23
C SER A 167 17.41 2.09 18.39
N ILE A 168 16.94 1.47 17.30
CA ILE A 168 15.82 0.53 17.32
C ILE A 168 16.20 -0.73 18.12
N ARG A 169 17.40 -1.29 17.92
CA ARG A 169 17.92 -2.42 18.71
C ARG A 169 18.00 -2.09 20.21
N LYS A 170 18.51 -0.90 20.57
CA LYS A 170 18.58 -0.46 21.98
C LYS A 170 17.19 -0.30 22.59
N LEU A 171 16.22 0.21 21.84
CA LEU A 171 14.83 0.28 22.28
C LEU A 171 14.24 -1.13 22.44
N ALA A 172 14.50 -2.03 21.50
CA ALA A 172 14.07 -3.43 21.56
C ALA A 172 14.57 -4.11 22.85
N ASP A 173 15.84 -3.92 23.21
CA ASP A 173 16.40 -4.45 24.46
C ASP A 173 15.74 -3.85 25.71
N VAL A 174 15.34 -2.57 25.66
CA VAL A 174 14.60 -1.92 26.76
C VAL A 174 13.18 -2.48 26.90
N VAL A 175 12.52 -2.83 25.78
CA VAL A 175 11.15 -3.36 25.76
C VAL A 175 11.10 -4.85 26.11
N ASN A 176 12.18 -5.62 25.93
CA ASN A 176 12.24 -7.07 26.16
C ASN A 176 12.02 -7.52 27.63
N HIS A 177 11.80 -6.61 28.58
CA HIS A 177 11.49 -6.96 29.97
C HIS A 177 9.97 -7.12 30.19
N HIS A 178 9.53 -8.29 30.66
CA HIS A 178 8.09 -8.62 30.84
C HIS A 178 7.32 -7.55 31.63
N ASP A 179 7.84 -7.09 32.78
CA ASP A 179 7.19 -6.04 33.57
C ASP A 179 7.09 -4.70 32.86
N ARG A 180 8.00 -4.39 31.93
CA ARG A 180 7.93 -3.16 31.13
C ARG A 180 6.86 -3.28 30.07
N VAL A 181 6.75 -4.44 29.41
CA VAL A 181 5.65 -4.72 28.47
C VAL A 181 4.29 -4.53 29.15
N GLN A 182 4.09 -5.11 30.34
CA GLN A 182 2.84 -4.95 31.08
C GLN A 182 2.55 -3.49 31.45
N ARG A 183 3.59 -2.71 31.78
CA ARG A 183 3.45 -1.27 32.09
C ARG A 183 3.20 -0.42 30.85
N LEU A 184 3.76 -0.78 29.69
CA LEU A 184 3.47 -0.14 28.40
C LEU A 184 2.03 -0.42 27.99
N LYS A 185 1.57 -1.66 28.11
CA LYS A 185 0.15 -2.06 27.99
C LYS A 185 -0.74 -1.37 29.03
N ALA A 186 -0.18 -0.92 30.16
CA ALA A 186 -0.90 -0.10 31.11
C ALA A 186 -0.93 1.41 30.76
N GLY A 187 -0.38 1.82 29.62
CA GLY A 187 -0.35 3.22 29.18
C GLY A 187 0.79 4.06 29.76
N ARG A 188 1.81 3.44 30.40
CA ARG A 188 2.90 4.16 31.09
C ARG A 188 4.14 4.30 30.20
N PHE A 189 4.07 5.18 29.21
CA PHE A 189 5.12 5.38 28.20
C PHE A 189 6.35 6.17 28.68
N GLU A 190 6.21 6.96 29.74
CA GLU A 190 7.31 7.74 30.34
C GLU A 190 8.48 6.84 30.79
N LEU A 191 8.22 5.55 31.01
CA LEU A 191 9.22 4.54 31.40
C LEU A 191 10.27 4.27 30.32
N LEU A 192 10.01 4.67 29.07
CA LEU A 192 10.96 4.57 27.96
C LEU A 192 12.01 5.69 27.99
N GLY A 193 11.80 6.73 28.82
CA GLY A 193 12.71 7.85 28.98
C GLY A 193 13.09 8.47 27.63
N LYS A 194 14.39 8.50 27.33
CA LYS A 194 14.92 9.06 26.07
C LYS A 194 14.45 8.33 24.79
N TYR A 195 13.94 7.10 24.90
CA TYR A 195 13.43 6.34 23.75
C TYR A 195 11.93 6.49 23.53
N GLN A 196 11.23 7.28 24.35
CA GLN A 196 9.80 7.50 24.20
C GLN A 196 9.45 8.09 22.83
N SER A 197 10.19 9.11 22.37
CA SER A 197 9.96 9.71 21.03
C SER A 197 10.18 8.69 19.91
N LEU A 198 11.24 7.87 20.02
CA LEU A 198 11.55 6.84 19.04
C LEU A 198 10.44 5.80 18.96
N PHE A 199 9.97 5.31 20.11
CA PHE A 199 8.88 4.34 20.16
C PHE A 199 7.58 4.91 19.57
N LEU A 200 7.23 6.16 19.91
CA LEU A 200 6.04 6.81 19.35
C LEU A 200 6.16 7.02 17.85
N ASN A 201 7.34 7.39 17.35
CA ASN A 201 7.56 7.56 15.92
C ASN A 201 7.55 6.23 15.18
N LEU A 202 8.08 5.16 15.77
CA LEU A 202 7.99 3.79 15.24
C LEU A 202 6.54 3.30 15.21
N LEU A 203 5.80 3.53 16.29
CA LEU A 203 4.38 3.19 16.36
C LEU A 203 3.60 3.98 15.30
N LYS A 204 3.85 5.28 15.18
CA LYS A 204 3.24 6.13 14.16
C LYS A 204 3.61 5.64 12.77
N SER A 205 4.89 5.38 12.50
CA SER A 205 5.33 4.91 11.18
C SER A 205 4.71 3.58 10.86
N ASP A 206 4.67 2.62 11.78
CA ASP A 206 4.19 1.26 11.53
C ASP A 206 2.67 1.17 11.37
N THR A 207 1.93 1.88 12.22
CA THR A 207 0.46 1.98 12.12
C THR A 207 0.04 2.80 10.91
N SER A 208 0.81 3.83 10.57
CA SER A 208 0.61 4.56 9.32
C SER A 208 0.98 3.68 8.14
N VAL A 209 2.07 2.90 8.19
CA VAL A 209 2.63 2.06 7.12
C VAL A 209 1.62 1.08 6.51
N VAL A 210 0.68 0.55 7.30
CA VAL A 210 -0.42 -0.31 6.81
C VAL A 210 -1.19 0.36 5.65
N LEU A 211 -1.28 1.69 5.62
CA LEU A 211 -1.74 2.44 4.43
C LEU A 211 -0.85 3.61 3.98
N GLY A 212 0.27 3.85 4.66
CA GLY A 212 1.13 5.03 4.54
C GLY A 212 2.41 4.71 3.77
N SER A 213 2.73 3.41 3.67
CA SER A 213 3.62 2.87 2.64
C SER A 213 2.83 2.47 1.40
N ALA A 214 1.60 1.98 1.58
CA ALA A 214 0.54 1.94 0.55
C ALA A 214 0.10 3.31 0.05
N GLY A 215 0.52 4.33 0.81
CA GLY A 215 0.01 5.69 0.84
C GLY A 215 0.76 6.60 -0.09
N GLU A 216 1.19 6.10 -1.24
CA GLU A 216 0.80 6.79 -2.45
C GLU A 216 -0.45 6.11 -3.01
N THR A 217 -1.56 6.10 -2.25
CA THR A 217 -2.68 6.83 -2.86
C THR A 217 -2.11 8.09 -3.48
N ASP A 218 -2.01 8.16 -4.81
CA ASP A 218 -1.51 9.37 -5.49
C ASP A 218 -2.42 10.49 -5.00
N GLU A 219 -1.96 11.25 -4.00
CA GLU A 219 -2.76 12.25 -3.30
C GLU A 219 -3.28 13.24 -4.33
N VAL A 220 -2.49 13.48 -5.38
CA VAL A 220 -2.86 14.30 -6.51
C VAL A 220 -4.07 13.73 -7.24
N VAL A 221 -4.24 12.41 -7.34
CA VAL A 221 -5.45 11.78 -7.91
C VAL A 221 -6.66 12.06 -7.05
N THR A 222 -6.60 11.75 -5.76
CA THR A 222 -7.77 11.89 -4.88
C THR A 222 -8.20 13.34 -4.73
N ILE A 223 -7.23 14.27 -4.62
CA ILE A 223 -7.45 15.71 -4.46
C ILE A 223 -7.94 16.39 -5.76
N ASP A 224 -7.52 15.88 -6.93
CA ASP A 224 -7.86 16.50 -8.21
C ASP A 224 -9.32 16.20 -8.62
N VAL A 225 -10.18 17.20 -8.40
CA VAL A 225 -11.60 17.19 -8.78
C VAL A 225 -11.85 17.21 -10.29
N ARG A 226 -10.80 17.19 -11.11
CA ARG A 226 -10.87 17.21 -12.58
C ARG A 226 -10.00 16.12 -13.22
N ARG A 227 -9.62 15.11 -12.44
CA ARG A 227 -8.76 14.02 -12.91
C ARG A 227 -9.41 13.27 -14.08
N GLN A 228 -8.61 12.99 -15.11
CA GLN A 228 -9.02 12.07 -16.17
C GLN A 228 -8.73 10.65 -15.73
N ILE A 229 -9.73 9.79 -15.90
CA ILE A 229 -9.67 8.40 -15.44
C ILE A 229 -9.65 7.49 -16.64
N ARG A 230 -8.84 6.44 -16.51
CA ARG A 230 -8.76 5.39 -17.51
C ARG A 230 -10.10 4.66 -17.61
N TRP A 231 -10.62 4.55 -18.82
CA TRP A 231 -11.90 3.86 -19.04
C TRP A 231 -11.78 2.37 -18.68
N PRO A 232 -12.71 1.81 -17.87
CA PRO A 232 -12.79 0.37 -17.64
C PRO A 232 -12.86 -0.36 -18.98
N THR A 233 -12.27 -1.55 -19.09
CA THR A 233 -12.14 -2.35 -20.32
C THR A 233 -11.17 -1.83 -21.38
N SER A 234 -10.48 -0.70 -21.17
CA SER A 234 -9.40 -0.25 -22.07
C SER A 234 -8.11 -1.06 -21.89
N LEU A 235 -7.10 -0.84 -22.74
CA LEU A 235 -5.76 -1.39 -22.57
C LEU A 235 -4.81 -0.37 -21.95
N HIS A 236 -3.96 -0.84 -21.03
CA HIS A 236 -2.94 0.00 -20.43
C HIS A 236 -1.69 0.07 -21.30
N GLY A 237 -1.29 1.28 -21.71
CA GLY A 237 -0.22 1.48 -22.69
C GLY A 237 1.19 1.05 -22.28
N LYS A 238 1.46 0.83 -20.98
CA LYS A 238 2.78 0.37 -20.48
C LYS A 238 2.89 -1.15 -20.27
N SER A 239 1.80 -1.88 -20.40
CA SER A 239 1.74 -3.32 -20.06
C SER A 239 0.95 -4.13 -21.08
N GLY A 240 0.08 -3.49 -21.87
CA GLY A 240 -0.83 -4.17 -22.77
C GLY A 240 -1.95 -4.95 -22.06
N MET A 241 -2.01 -4.89 -20.73
CA MET A 241 -3.04 -5.57 -19.95
C MET A 241 -4.34 -4.76 -19.96
N ARG A 242 -5.45 -5.48 -19.83
CA ARG A 242 -6.80 -4.93 -19.77
C ARG A 242 -7.06 -4.29 -18.41
N VAL A 243 -7.66 -3.11 -18.45
CA VAL A 243 -8.30 -2.49 -17.28
C VAL A 243 -9.59 -3.25 -17.01
N SER A 244 -9.70 -3.90 -15.87
CA SER A 244 -10.80 -4.83 -15.57
C SER A 244 -11.55 -4.38 -14.34
N GLU A 245 -12.87 -4.44 -14.43
CA GLU A 245 -13.78 -4.24 -13.31
C GLU A 245 -14.14 -5.59 -12.68
N PHE A 246 -14.22 -5.62 -11.36
CA PHE A 246 -14.59 -6.82 -10.60
C PHE A 246 -15.31 -6.43 -9.30
N PRO A 247 -16.15 -7.31 -8.72
CA PRO A 247 -16.89 -6.99 -7.50
C PRO A 247 -15.96 -6.90 -6.28
N LEU A 248 -16.35 -6.09 -5.28
CA LEU A 248 -15.61 -5.89 -4.03
C LEU A 248 -15.26 -7.20 -3.33
N SER A 249 -16.16 -8.19 -3.36
CA SER A 249 -15.94 -9.49 -2.74
C SER A 249 -14.71 -10.26 -3.28
N ARG A 250 -14.16 -9.83 -4.43
CA ARG A 250 -12.94 -10.40 -5.02
C ARG A 250 -11.71 -9.52 -4.80
N LEU A 251 -11.86 -8.36 -4.15
CA LEU A 251 -10.75 -7.52 -3.73
C LEU A 251 -10.03 -8.08 -2.49
N ASP A 252 -10.76 -8.86 -1.68
CA ASP A 252 -10.20 -9.58 -0.53
C ASP A 252 -9.22 -10.68 -0.98
N PRO A 253 -7.90 -10.53 -0.72
CA PRO A 253 -6.91 -11.52 -1.11
C PRO A 253 -7.08 -12.86 -0.39
N ASP A 254 -7.62 -12.85 0.83
CA ASP A 254 -7.90 -14.03 1.65
C ASP A 254 -9.29 -14.63 1.37
N GLY A 255 -10.03 -14.03 0.45
CA GLY A 255 -11.36 -14.47 0.04
C GLY A 255 -11.35 -15.82 -0.69
N SER A 256 -12.53 -16.39 -0.93
CA SER A 256 -12.66 -17.68 -1.61
C SER A 256 -12.32 -17.64 -3.11
N ASN A 257 -12.32 -16.45 -3.72
CA ASN A 257 -12.08 -16.26 -5.16
C ASN A 257 -11.50 -14.85 -5.46
N PRO A 258 -10.28 -14.55 -4.98
CA PRO A 258 -9.66 -13.25 -5.19
C PRO A 258 -9.48 -12.97 -6.69
N TYR A 259 -9.47 -11.68 -7.04
CA TYR A 259 -9.17 -11.24 -8.39
C TYR A 259 -7.69 -11.47 -8.69
N ASN A 260 -7.37 -12.11 -9.82
CA ASN A 260 -5.99 -12.36 -10.22
C ASN A 260 -5.68 -11.65 -11.56
N PRO A 261 -5.00 -10.48 -11.53
CA PRO A 261 -4.64 -9.76 -12.75
C PRO A 261 -3.77 -10.58 -13.71
N LEU A 262 -2.92 -11.47 -13.17
CA LEU A 262 -1.97 -12.28 -13.95
C LEU A 262 -2.67 -13.39 -14.76
N HIS A 263 -3.93 -13.70 -14.45
CA HIS A 263 -4.77 -14.63 -15.22
C HIS A 263 -5.88 -13.90 -16.00
N GLU A 264 -6.47 -12.85 -15.42
CA GLU A 264 -7.72 -12.27 -15.90
C GLU A 264 -7.56 -10.97 -16.70
N ALA A 265 -6.43 -10.26 -16.54
CA ALA A 265 -6.18 -8.99 -17.24
C ALA A 265 -5.39 -9.17 -18.55
N LEU A 266 -5.16 -10.41 -18.97
CA LEU A 266 -4.49 -10.76 -20.20
C LEU A 266 -5.42 -10.50 -21.40
N ALA A 267 -5.03 -9.60 -22.29
CA ALA A 267 -5.91 -9.10 -23.35
C ALA A 267 -5.70 -9.78 -24.70
N LEU A 268 -4.50 -10.30 -24.97
CA LEU A 268 -4.10 -10.88 -26.26
C LEU A 268 -4.07 -12.41 -26.18
N GLY A 269 -3.87 -13.07 -27.33
CA GLY A 269 -3.88 -14.52 -27.42
C GLY A 269 -2.77 -15.19 -26.60
N MET A 270 -3.04 -16.44 -26.22
CA MET A 270 -2.06 -17.35 -25.59
C MET A 270 -1.53 -18.42 -26.55
N ASP A 271 -2.12 -18.53 -27.74
CA ASP A 271 -1.88 -19.62 -28.68
C ASP A 271 -0.68 -19.37 -29.61
N GLU A 272 -0.43 -18.12 -29.97
CA GLU A 272 0.68 -17.72 -30.85
C GLU A 272 1.94 -17.44 -30.04
N SER A 273 3.08 -17.99 -30.48
CA SER A 273 4.38 -17.78 -29.85
C SER A 273 5.23 -16.78 -30.62
N ILE A 274 5.79 -15.82 -29.91
CA ILE A 274 6.65 -14.75 -30.40
C ILE A 274 8.02 -14.88 -29.72
N GLU A 275 9.09 -14.71 -30.49
CA GLU A 275 10.45 -14.65 -29.93
C GLU A 275 10.80 -13.24 -29.48
N VAL A 276 11.30 -13.14 -28.26
CA VAL A 276 11.79 -11.89 -27.66
C VAL A 276 13.16 -12.09 -27.06
N GLU A 277 13.98 -11.03 -27.06
CA GLU A 277 15.29 -10.97 -26.42
C GLU A 277 15.22 -10.03 -25.21
N TYR A 278 15.57 -10.52 -24.02
CA TYR A 278 15.56 -9.71 -22.81
C TYR A 278 16.60 -8.58 -22.86
N THR A 279 16.20 -7.40 -22.41
CA THR A 279 17.03 -6.18 -22.36
C THR A 279 17.41 -5.77 -20.95
N VAL A 280 16.91 -6.49 -19.93
CA VAL A 280 17.15 -6.22 -18.51
C VAL A 280 17.45 -7.51 -17.75
N ASP A 281 18.14 -7.39 -16.62
CA ASP A 281 18.38 -8.47 -15.65
C ASP A 281 17.44 -8.35 -14.43
N ASP A 282 17.18 -9.49 -13.80
CA ASP A 282 16.46 -9.64 -12.53
C ASP A 282 15.02 -9.08 -12.54
N ALA A 283 14.37 -9.03 -13.70
CA ALA A 283 12.96 -8.73 -13.82
C ALA A 283 12.13 -10.02 -13.78
N ILE A 284 11.11 -10.04 -12.94
CA ILE A 284 10.20 -11.15 -12.74
C ILE A 284 8.85 -10.76 -13.33
N ALA A 285 8.39 -11.56 -14.30
CA ALA A 285 7.07 -11.47 -14.90
C ALA A 285 6.33 -12.79 -14.69
N GLN A 286 5.00 -12.73 -14.66
CA GLN A 286 4.17 -13.93 -14.60
C GLN A 286 2.95 -13.76 -15.52
N PHE A 287 2.63 -14.83 -16.25
CA PHE A 287 1.45 -14.88 -17.12
C PHE A 287 0.76 -16.23 -16.91
N GLY A 288 -0.43 -16.19 -16.31
CA GLY A 288 -1.04 -17.38 -15.74
C GLY A 288 -0.10 -18.05 -14.72
N ASP A 289 0.15 -19.35 -14.90
CA ASP A 289 1.04 -20.11 -14.03
C ASP A 289 2.53 -20.01 -14.43
N ARG A 290 2.84 -19.39 -15.57
CA ARG A 290 4.21 -19.31 -16.09
C ARG A 290 4.93 -18.09 -15.51
N ARG A 291 5.79 -18.31 -14.52
CA ARG A 291 6.71 -17.31 -13.97
C ARG A 291 8.02 -17.31 -14.75
N LEU A 292 8.56 -16.12 -15.01
CA LEU A 292 9.75 -15.87 -15.80
C LEU A 292 10.66 -14.90 -15.06
N GLU A 293 11.96 -15.18 -15.11
CA GLU A 293 13.00 -14.29 -14.60
C GLU A 293 13.91 -13.91 -15.78
N SER A 294 14.14 -12.61 -15.95
CA SER A 294 14.88 -12.09 -17.10
C SER A 294 16.38 -12.16 -16.86
N LYS A 295 17.09 -12.58 -17.90
CA LYS A 295 18.54 -12.45 -17.99
C LYS A 295 18.88 -11.78 -19.31
N MET A 296 19.60 -10.66 -19.24
CA MET A 296 19.88 -9.80 -20.37
C MET A 296 20.58 -10.58 -21.50
N GLY A 297 20.06 -10.47 -22.71
CA GLY A 297 20.55 -11.15 -23.90
C GLY A 297 19.99 -12.55 -24.12
N ASP A 298 19.30 -13.15 -23.14
CA ASP A 298 18.61 -14.42 -23.34
C ASP A 298 17.40 -14.24 -24.26
N ARG A 299 17.18 -15.23 -25.13
CA ARG A 299 16.03 -15.28 -26.03
C ARG A 299 15.03 -16.30 -25.54
N ILE A 300 13.76 -15.93 -25.56
CA ILE A 300 12.67 -16.81 -25.17
C ILE A 300 11.54 -16.77 -26.20
N SER A 301 10.85 -17.89 -26.31
CA SER A 301 9.57 -17.97 -27.02
C SER A 301 8.42 -17.89 -26.00
N ILE A 302 7.55 -16.91 -26.19
CA ILE A 302 6.44 -16.59 -25.28
C ILE A 302 5.20 -16.21 -26.07
N HIS A 303 4.04 -16.41 -25.47
CA HIS A 303 2.77 -16.04 -26.09
C HIS A 303 2.66 -14.52 -26.37
N GLU A 304 1.78 -14.14 -27.29
CA GLU A 304 1.55 -12.75 -27.72
C GLU A 304 1.34 -11.76 -26.55
N THR A 305 0.52 -12.13 -25.56
CA THR A 305 0.32 -11.30 -24.35
C THR A 305 1.64 -11.02 -23.62
N GLY A 306 2.47 -12.04 -23.46
CA GLY A 306 3.70 -11.95 -22.68
C GLY A 306 4.77 -11.17 -23.44
N ALA A 307 4.89 -11.41 -24.74
CA ALA A 307 5.76 -10.61 -25.61
C ALA A 307 5.37 -9.13 -25.57
N THR A 308 4.07 -8.83 -25.70
CA THR A 308 3.56 -7.45 -25.66
C THR A 308 3.85 -6.78 -24.32
N PHE A 309 3.59 -7.48 -23.20
CA PHE A 309 3.90 -6.96 -21.87
C PHE A 309 5.38 -6.65 -21.71
N LEU A 310 6.26 -7.61 -22.04
CA LEU A 310 7.70 -7.48 -21.87
C LEU A 310 8.26 -6.34 -22.73
N VAL A 311 7.76 -6.17 -23.96
CA VAL A 311 8.16 -5.09 -24.85
C VAL A 311 7.67 -3.73 -24.35
N LEU A 312 6.40 -3.61 -23.93
CA LEU A 312 5.85 -2.34 -23.43
C LEU A 312 6.44 -1.90 -22.09
N LYS A 313 6.83 -2.86 -21.24
CA LYS A 313 7.61 -2.60 -20.02
C LYS A 313 9.06 -2.20 -20.30
N GLY A 314 9.55 -2.42 -21.53
CA GLY A 314 10.95 -2.20 -21.90
C GLY A 314 11.90 -3.27 -21.36
N TRP A 315 11.39 -4.46 -21.03
CA TRP A 315 12.16 -5.59 -20.49
C TRP A 315 12.65 -6.55 -21.57
N ALA A 316 12.06 -6.49 -22.75
CA ALA A 316 12.51 -7.24 -23.91
C ALA A 316 12.29 -6.45 -25.22
N LYS A 317 12.88 -6.94 -26.31
CA LYS A 317 12.64 -6.47 -27.68
C LYS A 317 12.27 -7.65 -28.58
N LEU A 318 11.48 -7.38 -29.62
CA LEU A 318 11.19 -8.38 -30.67
C LEU A 318 12.49 -8.74 -31.43
N VAL A 319 12.61 -10.02 -31.80
CA VAL A 319 13.73 -10.56 -32.59
C VAL A 319 13.35 -10.66 -34.06
#